data_AF-A0A2D5TT98-F1
#
_entry.id   AF-A0A2D5TT98-F1
#
_cell.length_a   1.000
_cell.length_b   1.000
_cell.length_c   1.000
_cell.angle_alpha   90.00
_cell.angle_beta   90.00
_cell.angle_gamma   90.00
#
_symmetry.space_group_name_H-M   'P 1'
#
loop_
_entity.id
_entity.type
_entity.pdbx_description
1 polymer ?
#
loop_
_entity_poly.entity_id
_entity_poly.type
_entity_poly.pdbx_seq_one_letter_code
_entity_poly.pdbx_strand_id
1 'polypeptide(L)'
;MNAERLAAYLERWARYECAPASTRGPMTMLAKLAEGKGQIMPASTAPGYSRDAIEIRISSMVAELAAFNSRAAQVLRVEYGVIRLPGVHPTDTQITRASALPDVPSLRTYRRLLKTARDFIEQKLEDKTTP
;
A
#
# COMPACT_ATOMS: atom_id res chain seq x y z
N MET A 1 9.64 12.74 -9.74
CA MET A 1 8.23 12.56 -10.14
C MET A 1 7.47 13.72 -9.48
N ASN A 2 6.31 14.16 -9.97
CA ASN A 2 5.61 15.23 -9.22
C ASN A 2 5.06 14.66 -7.90
N ALA A 3 5.19 15.40 -6.79
CA ALA A 3 4.75 14.98 -5.46
C ALA A 3 3.24 14.64 -5.42
N GLU A 4 2.43 15.39 -6.16
CA GLU A 4 0.98 15.13 -6.29
C GLU A 4 0.69 13.78 -6.96
N ARG A 5 1.49 13.41 -7.96
CA ARG A 5 1.36 12.15 -8.67
C ARG A 5 1.74 10.97 -7.79
N LEU A 6 2.83 11.10 -7.02
CA LEU A 6 3.22 10.10 -6.02
C LEU A 6 2.11 9.92 -4.97
N ALA A 7 1.57 11.03 -4.46
CA ALA A 7 0.47 10.99 -3.50
C ALA A 7 -0.75 10.26 -4.07
N ALA A 8 -1.15 10.54 -5.31
CA ALA A 8 -2.26 9.85 -5.97
C ALA A 8 -2.01 8.33 -6.11
N TYR A 9 -0.78 7.90 -6.40
CA TYR A 9 -0.44 6.48 -6.46
C TYR A 9 -0.45 5.80 -5.09
N LEU A 10 0.06 6.47 -4.05
CA LEU A 10 0.04 5.95 -2.68
C LEU A 10 -1.40 5.85 -2.13
N GLU A 11 -2.25 6.84 -2.40
CA GLU A 11 -3.68 6.79 -2.09
C GLU A 11 -4.39 5.62 -2.79
N ARG A 12 -4.10 5.43 -4.08
CA ARG A 12 -4.66 4.32 -4.87
C ARG A 12 -4.18 2.96 -4.35
N TRP A 13 -2.89 2.84 -4.01
CA TRP A 13 -2.33 1.65 -3.36
C TRP A 13 -2.99 1.37 -2.01
N ALA A 14 -3.18 2.39 -1.18
CA ALA A 14 -3.78 2.19 0.14
C ALA A 14 -5.22 1.70 0.06
N ARG A 15 -6.01 2.20 -0.91
CA ARG A 15 -7.35 1.67 -1.20
C ARG A 15 -7.30 0.22 -1.68
N TYR A 16 -6.32 -0.14 -2.51
CA TYR A 16 -6.12 -1.51 -2.96
C TYR A 16 -5.80 -2.46 -1.78
N GLU A 17 -4.93 -2.06 -0.85
CA GLU A 17 -4.59 -2.84 0.35
C GLU A 17 -5.75 -2.97 1.35
N CYS A 18 -6.65 -1.99 1.38
CA CYS A 18 -7.84 -2.01 2.22
C CYS A 18 -9.03 -2.74 1.57
N ALA A 19 -9.02 -2.95 0.25
CA ALA A 19 -10.10 -3.63 -0.45
C ALA A 19 -10.24 -5.09 0.03
N PRO A 20 -11.44 -5.69 0.01
CA PRO A 20 -11.59 -7.11 0.33
C PRO A 20 -10.79 -7.96 -0.66
N ALA A 21 -10.33 -9.14 -0.23
CA ALA A 21 -9.50 -10.03 -1.05
C ALA A 21 -10.12 -10.35 -2.41
N SER A 22 -11.47 -10.42 -2.49
CA SER A 22 -12.23 -10.63 -3.72
C SER A 22 -12.08 -9.51 -4.76
N THR A 23 -11.65 -8.31 -4.36
CA THR A 23 -11.41 -7.15 -5.24
C THR A 23 -9.91 -6.94 -5.56
N ARG A 24 -9.01 -7.65 -4.86
CA ARG A 24 -7.56 -7.63 -5.14
C ARG A 24 -7.26 -8.68 -6.23
N GLY A 25 -7.02 -8.25 -7.47
CA GLY A 25 -6.71 -9.20 -8.57
C GLY A 25 -5.34 -9.90 -8.41
N PRO A 26 -5.00 -10.91 -9.26
CA PRO A 26 -5.80 -12.08 -9.57
C PRO A 26 -5.73 -13.11 -8.42
N MET A 27 -6.89 -13.50 -7.90
CA MET A 27 -7.06 -14.83 -7.31
C MET A 27 -6.59 -15.86 -8.36
N THR A 28 -5.62 -16.71 -8.01
CA THR A 28 -5.22 -17.84 -8.86
C THR A 28 -6.47 -18.64 -9.25
N MET A 29 -6.48 -19.31 -10.41
CA MET A 29 -7.65 -20.12 -10.82
C MET A 29 -8.10 -21.10 -9.73
N LEU A 30 -7.15 -21.57 -8.91
CA LEU A 30 -7.39 -22.37 -7.69
C LEU A 30 -8.20 -21.63 -6.62
N ALA A 31 -7.91 -20.36 -6.35
CA ALA A 31 -8.67 -19.57 -5.38
C ALA A 31 -10.09 -19.28 -5.88
N LYS A 32 -10.28 -19.06 -7.20
CA LYS A 32 -11.62 -18.99 -7.79
C LYS A 32 -12.38 -20.33 -7.73
N LEU A 33 -11.70 -21.47 -7.87
CA LEU A 33 -12.29 -22.80 -7.72
C LEU A 33 -12.69 -23.11 -6.27
N ALA A 34 -11.89 -22.65 -5.30
CA ALA A 34 -12.17 -22.81 -3.88
C ALA A 34 -13.40 -21.98 -3.43
N GLU A 35 -13.54 -20.74 -3.91
CA GLU A 35 -14.73 -19.91 -3.65
C GLU A 35 -15.97 -20.42 -4.40
N GLY A 36 -15.79 -20.97 -5.61
CA GLY A 36 -16.89 -21.41 -6.47
C GLY A 36 -17.58 -22.72 -6.07
N LYS A 37 -17.18 -23.40 -4.98
CA LYS A 37 -17.71 -24.72 -4.57
C LYS A 37 -17.88 -25.69 -5.76
N GLY A 38 -16.96 -25.65 -6.73
CA GLY A 38 -17.00 -26.52 -7.92
C GLY A 38 -17.93 -26.09 -9.07
N GLN A 39 -18.57 -24.92 -9.05
CA GLN A 39 -19.34 -24.42 -10.20
C GLN A 39 -18.48 -23.50 -11.09
N ILE A 40 -18.32 -23.92 -12.35
CA ILE A 40 -17.70 -23.10 -13.41
C ILE A 40 -18.72 -22.05 -13.86
N MET A 41 -18.69 -20.87 -13.26
CA MET A 41 -19.46 -19.71 -13.73
C MET A 41 -18.85 -19.21 -15.06
N PRO A 42 -19.65 -18.99 -16.12
CA PRO A 42 -19.16 -18.43 -17.36
C PRO A 42 -18.57 -17.04 -17.10
N ALA A 43 -17.35 -16.83 -17.57
CA ALA A 43 -16.57 -15.63 -17.36
C ALA A 43 -17.29 -14.41 -17.97
N SER A 44 -18.06 -13.70 -17.16
CA SER A 44 -18.40 -12.31 -17.43
C SER A 44 -17.09 -11.53 -17.46
N THR A 45 -16.89 -10.85 -18.59
CA THR A 45 -15.72 -10.05 -18.95
C THR A 45 -15.37 -9.07 -17.84
N ALA A 46 -14.53 -9.49 -16.90
CA ALA A 46 -13.82 -8.58 -16.02
C ALA A 46 -12.88 -7.75 -16.92
N PRO A 47 -12.87 -6.41 -16.80
CA PRO A 47 -12.14 -5.56 -17.71
C PRO A 47 -10.65 -5.93 -17.70
N GLY A 48 -10.15 -6.17 -18.91
CA GLY A 48 -8.77 -6.47 -19.31
C GLY A 48 -7.70 -6.44 -18.22
N TYR A 49 -7.23 -7.63 -17.88
CA TYR A 49 -5.88 -7.86 -17.39
C TYR A 49 -4.85 -7.28 -18.37
N SER A 50 -4.32 -6.11 -18.06
CA SER A 50 -3.17 -5.56 -18.76
C SER A 50 -2.26 -4.85 -17.76
N ARG A 51 -1.04 -5.39 -17.64
CA ARG A 51 0.18 -4.72 -17.16
C ARG A 51 0.18 -4.37 -15.66
N ASP A 52 1.07 -5.03 -14.90
CA ASP A 52 1.53 -4.68 -13.54
C ASP A 52 0.82 -3.48 -12.91
N ALA A 53 -0.29 -3.75 -12.20
CA ALA A 53 -1.02 -2.71 -11.50
C ALA A 53 -0.05 -1.98 -10.57
N ILE A 54 0.04 -0.65 -10.71
CA ILE A 54 0.94 0.21 -9.95
C ILE A 54 0.85 -0.04 -8.43
N GLU A 55 -0.33 -0.44 -7.96
CA GLU A 55 -0.61 -0.83 -6.58
C GLU A 55 0.15 -2.09 -6.15
N ILE A 56 0.22 -3.12 -6.98
CA ILE A 56 0.99 -4.35 -6.71
C ILE A 56 2.48 -4.02 -6.66
N ARG A 57 2.95 -3.16 -7.56
CA ARG A 57 4.33 -2.67 -7.57
C ARG A 57 4.68 -1.88 -6.30
N ILE A 58 3.77 -1.01 -5.86
CA ILE A 58 3.97 -0.27 -4.61
C ILE A 58 3.94 -1.23 -3.42
N SER A 59 3.03 -2.23 -3.40
CA SER A 59 2.97 -3.24 -2.35
C SER A 59 4.30 -3.99 -2.20
N SER A 60 4.90 -4.41 -3.32
CA SER A 60 6.21 -5.08 -3.29
C SER A 60 7.35 -4.15 -2.85
N MET A 61 7.34 -2.87 -3.25
CA MET A 61 8.31 -1.87 -2.77
C MET A 61 8.14 -1.60 -1.27
N VAL A 62 6.92 -1.56 -0.75
CA VAL A 62 6.65 -1.37 0.68
C VAL A 62 7.06 -2.61 1.49
N ALA A 63 6.92 -3.82 0.90
CA ALA A 63 7.45 -5.05 1.49
C ALA A 63 8.99 -5.06 1.51
N GLU A 64 9.63 -4.62 0.42
CA GLU A 64 11.08 -4.45 0.34
C GLU A 64 11.56 -3.42 1.37
N LEU A 65 10.92 -2.25 1.46
CA LEU A 65 11.22 -1.23 2.46
C LEU A 65 11.09 -1.78 3.89
N ALA A 66 10.10 -2.64 4.15
CA ALA A 66 9.92 -3.23 5.47
C ALA A 66 11.07 -4.15 5.88
N ALA A 67 11.76 -4.79 4.92
CA ALA A 67 12.92 -5.63 5.19
C ALA A 67 14.15 -4.82 5.64
N PHE A 68 14.33 -3.60 5.11
CA PHE A 68 15.48 -2.73 5.45
C PHE A 68 15.17 -1.71 6.53
N ASN A 69 13.95 -1.17 6.56
CA ASN A 69 13.50 -0.14 7.48
C ASN A 69 12.01 -0.33 7.80
N SER A 70 11.74 -1.30 8.67
CA SER A 70 10.40 -1.66 9.13
C SER A 70 9.61 -0.47 9.67
N ARG A 71 10.26 0.45 10.39
CA ARG A 71 9.63 1.66 10.96
C ARG A 71 9.13 2.62 9.88
N ALA A 72 9.93 2.88 8.84
CA ALA A 72 9.50 3.73 7.73
C ALA A 72 8.31 3.11 6.97
N ALA A 73 8.35 1.80 6.72
CA ALA A 73 7.23 1.10 6.10
C ALA A 73 5.96 1.11 6.98
N GLN A 74 6.10 0.96 8.30
CA GLN A 74 4.97 1.03 9.23
C GLN A 74 4.36 2.43 9.27
N VAL A 75 5.17 3.48 9.37
CA VAL A 75 4.71 4.87 9.33
C VAL A 75 3.97 5.16 8.03
N LEU A 76 4.47 4.69 6.89
CA LEU A 76 3.78 4.84 5.61
C LEU A 76 2.41 4.15 5.60
N ARG A 77 2.34 2.90 6.07
CA ARG A 77 1.08 2.14 6.15
C ARG A 77 0.06 2.79 7.09
N VAL A 78 0.51 3.37 8.20
CA VAL A 78 -0.36 4.12 9.12
C VAL A 78 -0.82 5.43 8.47
N GLU A 79 0.08 6.16 7.82
CA GLU A 79 -0.23 7.47 7.24
C GLU A 79 -1.34 7.39 6.19
N TYR A 80 -1.28 6.37 5.34
CA TYR A 80 -2.27 6.14 4.29
C TYR A 80 -3.43 5.23 4.73
N GLY A 81 -3.49 4.85 6.01
CA GLY A 81 -4.61 4.09 6.58
C GLY A 81 -4.69 2.62 6.18
N VAL A 82 -3.60 2.04 5.65
CA VAL A 82 -3.46 0.59 5.40
C VAL A 82 -3.44 -0.19 6.71
N ILE A 83 -2.79 0.37 7.73
CA ILE A 83 -2.86 -0.12 9.12
C ILE A 83 -3.61 0.91 9.94
N ARG A 84 -4.60 0.46 10.71
CA ARG A 84 -5.30 1.27 11.69
C ARG A 84 -4.75 0.96 13.08
N LEU A 85 -4.30 1.99 13.78
CA LEU A 85 -3.87 1.86 15.17
C LEU A 85 -5.11 1.93 16.08
N PRO A 86 -5.16 1.14 17.16
CA PRO A 86 -6.26 1.18 18.10
C PRO A 86 -6.37 2.59 18.72
N GLY A 87 -7.57 3.16 18.70
CA GLY A 87 -7.82 4.50 19.24
C GLY A 87 -7.35 5.66 18.36
N VAL A 88 -6.88 5.40 17.13
CA VAL A 88 -6.51 6.44 16.16
C VAL A 88 -7.47 6.43 14.99
N HIS A 89 -8.08 7.58 14.72
CA HIS A 89 -8.96 7.79 13.59
C HIS A 89 -8.16 8.17 12.32
N PRO A 90 -8.60 7.79 11.11
CA PRO A 90 -7.95 8.21 9.86
C PRO A 90 -7.88 9.73 9.65
N THR A 91 -8.69 10.53 10.35
CA THR A 91 -8.63 12.00 10.27
C THR A 91 -7.74 12.61 11.35
N ASP A 92 -7.16 11.80 12.23
CA ASP A 92 -6.30 12.30 13.30
C ASP A 92 -5.00 12.87 12.74
N THR A 93 -4.47 13.85 13.48
CA THR A 93 -3.23 14.53 13.12
C THR A 93 -2.04 13.57 13.14
N GLN A 94 -0.98 13.92 12.40
CA GLN A 94 0.29 13.19 12.44
C GLN A 94 0.89 13.11 13.87
N ILE A 95 0.58 14.07 14.74
CA ILE A 95 1.04 14.07 16.13
C ILE A 95 0.40 12.88 16.87
N THR A 96 -0.93 12.75 16.76
CA THR A 96 -1.69 11.66 17.37
C THR A 96 -1.25 10.29 16.84
N ARG A 97 -1.03 10.18 15.51
CA ARG A 97 -0.53 8.95 14.89
C ARG A 97 0.88 8.60 15.38
N ALA A 98 1.76 9.59 15.52
CA ALA A 98 3.10 9.38 16.03
C ALA A 98 3.09 8.93 17.50
N SER A 99 2.28 9.54 18.36
CA SER A 99 2.17 9.16 19.78
C SER A 99 1.59 7.76 19.98
N ALA A 100 0.79 7.27 19.03
CA ALA A 100 0.23 5.92 19.08
C ALA A 100 1.23 4.84 18.63
N LEU A 101 2.38 5.21 18.04
CA LEU A 101 3.42 4.29 17.65
C LEU A 101 4.50 4.21 18.74
N PRO A 102 4.70 3.04 19.40
CA PRO A 102 5.63 2.93 20.52
C PRO A 102 7.08 3.21 20.11
N ASP A 103 7.44 2.92 18.86
CA ASP A 103 8.80 3.07 18.33
C ASP A 103 9.07 4.44 17.67
N VAL A 104 8.10 5.37 17.69
CA VAL A 104 8.22 6.69 17.06
C VAL A 104 8.16 7.79 18.13
N PRO A 105 9.32 8.30 18.59
CA PRO A 105 9.39 9.15 19.78
C PRO A 105 8.91 10.59 19.56
N SER A 106 8.70 11.03 18.32
CA SER A 106 8.34 12.41 18.02
C SER A 106 7.74 12.60 16.63
N LEU A 107 6.97 13.69 16.46
CA LEU A 107 6.48 14.14 15.15
C LEU A 107 7.63 14.34 14.15
N ARG A 108 8.78 14.86 14.59
CA ARG A 108 9.96 15.04 13.74
C ARG A 108 10.45 13.70 13.19
N THR A 109 10.49 12.67 14.05
CA THR A 109 10.90 11.33 13.64
C THR A 109 9.86 10.71 12.71
N TYR A 110 8.58 10.86 13.01
CA TYR A 110 7.47 10.42 12.14
C TYR A 110 7.59 11.02 10.74
N ARG A 111 7.74 12.34 10.63
CA ARG A 111 7.90 13.03 9.34
C ARG A 111 9.16 12.61 8.59
N ARG A 112 10.28 12.40 9.30
CA ARG A 112 11.52 11.90 8.69
C ARG A 112 11.30 10.51 8.10
N LEU A 113 10.72 9.59 8.87
CA LEU A 113 10.42 8.22 8.43
C LEU A 113 9.44 8.21 7.24
N LEU A 114 8.40 9.04 7.30
CA LEU A 114 7.44 9.18 6.21
C LEU A 114 8.10 9.72 4.94
N LYS A 115 8.96 10.74 5.07
CA LYS A 115 9.75 11.27 3.96
C LYS A 115 10.67 10.18 3.38
N THR A 116 11.41 9.47 4.23
CA THR A 116 12.28 8.36 3.79
C THR A 116 11.49 7.30 3.02
N ALA A 117 10.29 6.93 3.48
CA ALA A 117 9.46 5.95 2.79
C ALA A 117 8.97 6.46 1.42
N ARG A 118 8.55 7.73 1.34
CA ARG A 118 8.11 8.37 0.09
C ARG A 118 9.26 8.49 -0.91
N ASP A 119 10.41 8.97 -0.46
CA ASP A 119 11.62 9.12 -1.27
C ASP A 119 12.05 7.75 -1.84
N PHE A 120 12.00 6.68 -1.03
CA PHE A 120 12.34 5.32 -1.48
C PHE A 120 11.40 4.82 -2.59
N ILE A 121 10.08 4.99 -2.41
CA ILE A 121 9.09 4.55 -3.41
C ILE A 121 9.21 5.38 -4.68
N GLU A 122 9.42 6.69 -4.56
CA GLU A 122 9.64 7.58 -5.70
C GLU A 122 10.84 7.11 -6.52
N GLN A 123 12.01 6.92 -5.89
CA GLN A 123 13.23 6.47 -6.56
C GLN A 123 13.01 5.12 -7.26
N LYS A 124 12.42 4.13 -6.57
CA LYS A 124 12.14 2.81 -7.14
C LYS A 124 11.16 2.83 -8.30
N LEU A 125 10.20 3.76 -8.29
CA LEU A 125 9.26 3.95 -9.38
C LEU A 125 9.95 4.58 -10.60
N GLU A 126 10.84 5.54 -10.39
CA GLU A 126 11.61 6.19 -11.46
C GLU A 126 12.60 5.24 -12.11
N ASP A 127 13.38 4.51 -11.32
CA ASP A 127 14.38 3.55 -11.81
C ASP A 127 13.74 2.50 -12.73
N LYS A 128 12.55 2.01 -12.39
CA LYS A 128 11.81 1.01 -13.17
C LYS A 128 11.02 1.59 -14.35
N THR A 129 10.98 2.92 -14.50
CA THR A 129 10.30 3.59 -15.63
C THR A 129 11.29 3.94 -16.75
N THR A 130 12.60 3.78 -16.51
CA THR A 130 13.64 3.95 -17.53
C THR A 130 13.91 2.58 -18.18
N PRO A 131 13.67 2.41 -19.50
CA PRO A 131 13.93 1.16 -20.22
C PRO A 131 15.42 0.88 -20.39
#